data_AF-A0A059ACH4-F1
#
_entry.id   AF-A0A059ACH4-F1
#
_cell.length_a   1.000
_cell.length_b   1.000
_cell.length_c   1.000
_cell.angle_alpha   90.00
_cell.angle_beta   90.00
_cell.angle_gamma   90.00
#
_symmetry.space_group_name_H-M   'P 1'
#
loop_
_entity.id
_entity.type
_entity.pdbx_description
1 polymer ?
#
loop_
_entity_poly.entity_id
_entity_poly.type
_entity_poly.pdbx_seq_one_letter_code
_entity_poly.pdbx_strand_id
1 'polypeptide(L)'
;MPTIERKHVRRVSPLFVVFGLVFLFAAYNLLHMVMHNKGPNPGAAVTDALGMSDPVTGLRYHVAVTATDAPYSQWQCRIMYYWYKKVRDMPGSDMGNFTRILHSGRTDHLMEEMHTFVVDPLPDGLDRGYIVLNRPWAFVQWLESATIEEEYILMAEPDHIFVSPFPNLAKGSHPAGYPFFYIKPAEKAKIIRKFYPKEKGPLTDIDPIGNSPVIIQKSILEEIAPTWMNVSLRMKEDPETDKAFGWVLEMYGYAVASALHKVKHILRKDFMLQPPWDLEVGKSFIIHYTYGCDYSMKGELTYGKIGEWRFDKRSYLSGPPPRNLSLPPPGVPESVVQLVKMVNEATANIPKWETLNRS
;
A
#
# COMPACT_ATOMS: atom_id res chain seq x y z
N MET A 1 41.96 19.20 20.45
CA MET A 1 41.32 17.90 20.16
C MET A 1 40.74 17.33 21.43
N PRO A 2 39.41 17.24 21.55
CA PRO A 2 38.76 16.29 22.42
C PRO A 2 37.97 15.25 21.60
N THR A 3 38.24 13.98 21.88
CA THR A 3 37.60 12.78 21.34
C THR A 3 36.16 12.66 21.82
N ILE A 4 35.21 12.55 20.89
CA ILE A 4 33.80 12.23 21.17
C ILE A 4 33.65 10.70 21.16
N GLU A 5 33.32 10.13 22.31
CA GLU A 5 32.93 8.72 22.44
C GLU A 5 31.63 8.43 21.68
N ARG A 6 31.67 7.42 20.80
CA ARG A 6 30.46 6.85 20.18
C ARG A 6 29.68 6.06 21.23
N LYS A 7 28.52 6.57 21.65
CA LYS A 7 27.55 5.79 22.42
C LYS A 7 26.94 4.69 21.54
N HIS A 8 26.92 3.47 22.07
CA HIS A 8 26.32 2.30 21.46
C HIS A 8 24.85 2.51 21.07
N VAL A 9 24.53 2.26 19.81
CA VAL A 9 23.16 2.11 19.29
C VAL A 9 22.50 0.92 19.99
N ARG A 10 21.44 1.17 20.77
CA ARG A 10 20.59 0.11 21.32
C ARG A 10 19.77 -0.50 20.19
N ARG A 11 20.03 -1.77 19.87
CA ARG A 11 19.18 -2.61 19.02
C ARG A 11 17.77 -2.67 19.63
N VAL A 12 16.77 -2.17 18.92
CA VAL A 12 15.36 -2.38 19.27
C VAL A 12 15.04 -3.86 19.05
N SER A 13 14.54 -4.52 20.10
CA SER A 13 14.22 -5.95 20.08
C SER A 13 13.02 -6.24 19.17
N PRO A 14 13.05 -7.32 18.35
CA PRO A 14 11.93 -7.73 17.50
C PRO A 14 10.63 -8.03 18.28
N LEU A 15 10.68 -8.17 19.61
CA LEU A 15 9.47 -8.34 20.43
C LEU A 15 8.52 -7.13 20.42
N PHE A 16 9.02 -5.90 20.24
CA PHE A 16 8.14 -4.71 20.28
C PHE A 16 7.25 -4.56 19.04
N VAL A 17 7.67 -5.12 17.91
CA VAL A 17 6.84 -5.21 16.68
C VAL A 17 5.68 -6.19 16.88
N VAL A 18 5.87 -7.23 17.70
CA VAL A 18 4.88 -8.29 17.93
C VAL A 18 3.70 -7.80 18.79
N PHE A 19 3.94 -6.97 19.82
CA PHE A 19 2.88 -6.55 20.75
C PHE A 19 1.86 -5.56 20.17
N GLY A 20 2.26 -4.71 19.21
CA GLY A 20 1.31 -3.85 18.49
C GLY A 20 0.38 -4.61 17.55
N LEU A 21 0.80 -5.80 17.09
CA LEU A 21 0.08 -6.60 16.08
C LEU A 21 -0.94 -7.58 16.67
N VAL A 22 -0.82 -7.96 17.96
CA VAL A 22 -1.83 -8.78 18.65
C VAL A 22 -3.14 -8.02 18.87
N PHE A 23 -3.07 -6.69 19.08
CA PHE A 23 -4.26 -5.85 19.24
C PHE A 23 -5.08 -5.68 17.95
N LEU A 24 -4.45 -5.81 16.77
CA LEU A 24 -5.14 -5.82 15.47
C LEU A 24 -6.03 -7.05 15.27
N PHE A 25 -5.65 -8.20 15.83
CA PHE A 25 -6.48 -9.40 15.79
C PHE A 25 -7.77 -9.23 16.61
N ALA A 26 -7.69 -8.70 17.84
CA ALA A 26 -8.87 -8.65 18.71
C ALA A 26 -9.92 -7.61 18.29
N ALA A 27 -9.49 -6.42 17.83
CA ALA A 27 -10.41 -5.34 17.46
C ALA A 27 -11.08 -5.55 16.09
N TYR A 28 -10.39 -6.19 15.14
CA TYR A 28 -10.92 -6.53 13.82
C TYR A 28 -11.94 -7.69 13.89
N ASN A 29 -11.72 -8.65 14.79
CA ASN A 29 -12.56 -9.85 14.92
C ASN A 29 -13.98 -9.61 15.45
N LEU A 30 -14.19 -8.56 16.25
CA LEU A 30 -15.50 -8.29 16.85
C LEU A 30 -16.46 -7.54 15.88
N LEU A 31 -15.92 -6.74 14.96
CA LEU A 31 -16.74 -5.89 14.07
C LEU A 31 -17.34 -6.67 12.89
N HIS A 32 -16.64 -7.69 12.38
CA HIS A 32 -17.06 -8.42 11.17
C HIS A 32 -18.09 -9.54 11.44
N MET A 33 -18.16 -10.06 12.67
CA MET A 33 -19.20 -11.02 13.08
C MET A 33 -20.60 -10.38 13.03
N VAL A 34 -20.69 -9.05 13.14
CA VAL A 34 -21.96 -8.30 13.09
C VAL A 34 -22.36 -7.95 11.66
N MET A 35 -21.41 -7.89 10.71
CA MET A 35 -21.67 -7.42 9.35
C MET A 35 -22.12 -8.52 8.37
N HIS A 36 -21.82 -9.80 8.64
CA HIS A 36 -22.24 -10.91 7.77
C HIS A 36 -23.70 -11.37 7.95
N ASN A 37 -24.50 -10.68 8.77
CA ASN A 37 -25.90 -11.02 9.00
C ASN A 37 -26.92 -10.14 8.25
N LYS A 38 -26.53 -9.48 7.15
CA LYS A 38 -27.47 -8.72 6.31
C LYS A 38 -27.39 -9.17 4.86
N GLY A 39 -28.53 -9.64 4.36
CA GLY A 39 -28.76 -10.13 3.00
C GLY A 39 -28.61 -9.07 1.91
N PRO A 40 -28.84 -9.44 0.64
CA PRO A 40 -28.41 -8.67 -0.52
C PRO A 40 -29.23 -7.40 -0.71
N ASN A 41 -28.57 -6.27 -0.92
CA ASN A 41 -29.21 -5.01 -1.31
C ASN A 41 -29.18 -4.85 -2.85
N PRO A 42 -30.33 -4.59 -3.50
CA PRO A 42 -30.41 -4.34 -4.93
C PRO A 42 -30.14 -2.86 -5.24
N GLY A 43 -29.43 -2.58 -6.34
CA GLY A 43 -29.21 -1.20 -6.79
C GLY A 43 -28.13 -1.09 -7.85
N ALA A 44 -28.37 -1.67 -9.03
CA ALA A 44 -27.60 -1.40 -10.24
C ALA A 44 -28.52 -0.70 -11.25
N ALA A 45 -28.20 0.53 -11.64
CA ALA A 45 -28.42 1.08 -12.98
C ALA A 45 -27.91 2.53 -13.07
N VAL A 46 -27.53 2.91 -14.30
CA VAL A 46 -27.25 4.27 -14.83
C VAL A 46 -25.81 4.76 -14.55
N THR A 47 -24.91 5.01 -15.51
CA THR A 47 -25.01 5.20 -16.97
C THR A 47 -23.68 4.84 -17.64
N ASP A 48 -23.79 4.17 -18.78
CA ASP A 48 -22.73 3.91 -19.75
C ASP A 48 -22.94 4.88 -20.93
N ALA A 49 -22.09 5.90 -21.07
CA ALA A 49 -22.01 6.75 -22.27
C ALA A 49 -20.90 7.81 -22.13
N LEU A 50 -19.64 7.44 -22.34
CA LEU A 50 -18.63 8.37 -22.86
C LEU A 50 -17.76 7.62 -23.87
N GLY A 51 -17.80 8.12 -25.10
CA GLY A 51 -17.25 7.50 -26.30
C GLY A 51 -15.77 7.17 -26.20
N MET A 52 -15.41 6.11 -26.91
CA MET A 52 -14.04 5.72 -27.20
C MET A 52 -13.38 6.86 -27.98
N SER A 53 -12.50 7.59 -27.32
CA SER A 53 -11.46 8.36 -27.99
C SER A 53 -10.23 7.45 -28.11
N ASP A 54 -9.55 7.54 -29.24
CA ASP A 54 -8.27 6.88 -29.47
C ASP A 54 -7.29 7.14 -28.31
N PRO A 55 -6.40 6.18 -27.97
CA PRO A 55 -5.46 6.36 -26.88
C PRO A 55 -4.55 7.55 -27.18
N VAL A 56 -4.65 8.59 -26.37
CA VAL A 56 -3.65 9.65 -26.34
C VAL A 56 -2.36 9.01 -25.86
N THR A 57 -1.47 8.69 -26.79
CA THR A 57 -0.07 8.38 -26.50
C THR A 57 0.51 9.58 -25.75
N GLY A 58 0.71 9.47 -24.43
CA GLY A 58 1.29 10.58 -23.65
C GLY A 58 1.12 10.55 -22.13
N LEU A 59 0.20 9.79 -21.55
CA LEU A 59 -0.11 9.90 -20.10
C LEU A 59 0.46 8.73 -19.27
N ARG A 60 1.72 8.34 -19.51
CA ARG A 60 2.36 7.28 -18.70
C ARG A 60 2.48 7.71 -17.24
N TYR A 61 2.54 6.74 -16.33
CA TYR A 61 2.75 7.00 -14.91
C TYR A 61 4.00 6.30 -14.37
N HIS A 62 4.78 7.02 -13.57
CA HIS A 62 5.91 6.48 -12.82
C HIS A 62 5.40 5.57 -11.69
N VAL A 63 6.00 4.40 -11.51
CA VAL A 63 5.65 3.51 -10.40
C VAL A 63 6.56 3.80 -9.22
N ALA A 64 6.02 4.37 -8.15
CA ALA A 64 6.76 4.66 -6.93
C ALA A 64 6.33 3.71 -5.80
N VAL A 65 7.29 3.01 -5.20
CA VAL A 65 7.05 2.15 -4.04
C VAL A 65 7.93 2.58 -2.88
N THR A 66 7.32 2.87 -1.72
CA THR A 66 8.09 3.12 -0.49
C THR A 66 8.47 1.82 0.18
N ALA A 67 9.74 1.69 0.58
CA ALA A 67 10.28 0.45 1.13
C ALA A 67 11.24 0.70 2.29
N THR A 68 11.39 -0.33 3.13
CA THR A 68 12.44 -0.41 4.16
C THR A 68 13.57 -1.34 3.73
N ASP A 69 14.69 -1.30 4.44
CA ASP A 69 15.81 -2.23 4.29
C ASP A 69 15.57 -3.57 5.01
N ALA A 70 14.37 -3.81 5.55
CA ALA A 70 14.04 -5.05 6.23
C ALA A 70 13.87 -6.19 5.21
N PRO A 71 14.32 -7.43 5.52
CA PRO A 71 14.14 -8.59 4.64
C PRO A 71 12.69 -8.77 4.20
N TYR A 72 11.73 -8.53 5.11
CA TYR A 72 10.30 -8.51 4.83
C TYR A 72 9.95 -7.60 3.64
N SER A 73 10.36 -6.33 3.65
CA SER A 73 10.05 -5.39 2.58
C SER A 73 10.82 -5.71 1.30
N GLN A 74 12.07 -6.16 1.42
CA GLN A 74 12.93 -6.52 0.29
C GLN A 74 12.34 -7.62 -0.58
N TRP A 75 11.92 -8.76 0.00
CA TRP A 75 11.38 -9.85 -0.81
C TRP A 75 10.06 -9.47 -1.48
N GLN A 76 9.23 -8.66 -0.82
CA GLN A 76 7.96 -8.14 -1.37
C GLN A 76 8.26 -7.24 -2.59
N CYS A 77 9.19 -6.28 -2.46
CA CYS A 77 9.60 -5.40 -3.55
C CYS A 77 10.12 -6.18 -4.77
N ARG A 78 10.86 -7.27 -4.57
CA ARG A 78 11.39 -8.09 -5.67
C ARG A 78 10.29 -8.81 -6.44
N ILE A 79 9.26 -9.34 -5.76
CA ILE A 79 8.09 -9.95 -6.41
C ILE A 79 7.32 -8.88 -7.19
N MET A 80 7.04 -7.73 -6.56
CA MET A 80 6.38 -6.61 -7.23
C MET A 80 7.16 -6.16 -8.47
N TYR A 81 8.48 -6.00 -8.36
CA TYR A 81 9.34 -5.54 -9.45
C TYR A 81 9.41 -6.57 -10.60
N TYR A 82 9.40 -7.87 -10.30
CA TYR A 82 9.29 -8.92 -11.31
C TYR A 82 8.01 -8.76 -12.15
N TRP A 83 6.86 -8.56 -11.49
CA TRP A 83 5.59 -8.39 -12.16
C TRP A 83 5.45 -7.03 -12.87
N TYR A 84 6.02 -5.96 -12.30
CA TYR A 84 6.14 -4.66 -12.97
C TYR A 84 6.83 -4.81 -14.33
N LYS A 85 7.99 -5.47 -14.38
CA LYS A 85 8.73 -5.65 -15.64
C LYS A 85 7.91 -6.39 -16.70
N LYS A 86 7.10 -7.37 -16.28
CA LYS A 86 6.23 -8.13 -17.19
C LYS A 86 5.05 -7.31 -17.69
N VAL A 87 4.38 -6.59 -16.79
CA VAL A 87 3.14 -5.86 -17.09
C VAL A 87 3.42 -4.54 -17.82
N ARG A 88 4.56 -3.90 -17.57
CA ARG A 88 4.90 -2.60 -18.15
C ARG A 88 4.83 -2.59 -19.68
N ASP A 89 5.34 -3.64 -20.31
CA ASP A 89 5.48 -3.71 -21.78
C ASP A 89 4.28 -4.43 -22.44
N MET A 90 3.22 -4.76 -21.68
CA MET A 90 2.01 -5.36 -22.24
C MET A 90 1.16 -4.31 -22.97
N PRO A 91 0.50 -4.68 -24.09
CA PRO A 91 -0.48 -3.80 -24.75
C PRO A 91 -1.58 -3.33 -23.78
N GLY A 92 -1.82 -2.02 -23.75
CA GLY A 92 -2.79 -1.39 -22.84
C GLY A 92 -2.25 -1.03 -21.46
N SER A 93 -0.95 -1.20 -21.20
CA SER A 93 -0.28 -0.73 -19.99
C SER A 93 0.32 0.65 -20.21
N ASP A 94 0.05 1.59 -19.29
CA ASP A 94 0.62 2.95 -19.31
C ASP A 94 1.75 3.11 -18.27
N MET A 95 2.24 2.00 -17.70
CA MET A 95 3.34 2.03 -16.74
C MET A 95 4.60 2.62 -17.38
N GLY A 96 5.19 3.60 -16.70
CA GLY A 96 6.48 4.21 -17.01
C GLY A 96 7.63 3.55 -16.27
N ASN A 97 8.60 4.36 -15.90
CA ASN A 97 9.73 4.03 -15.04
C ASN A 97 9.28 3.63 -13.62
N PHE A 98 10.21 3.07 -12.86
CA PHE A 98 9.98 2.58 -11.51
C PHE A 98 11.03 3.12 -10.56
N THR A 99 10.61 3.54 -9.37
CA THR A 99 11.49 3.89 -8.27
C THR A 99 11.06 3.18 -6.99
N ARG A 100 12.01 2.46 -6.38
CA ARG A 100 11.92 2.10 -4.97
C ARG A 100 12.45 3.24 -4.11
N ILE A 101 11.59 3.90 -3.35
CA ILE A 101 11.97 4.96 -2.42
C ILE A 101 12.36 4.29 -1.09
N LEU A 102 13.65 4.13 -0.86
CA LEU A 102 14.20 3.44 0.30
C LEU A 102 14.43 4.42 1.45
N HIS A 103 13.54 4.38 2.44
CA HIS A 103 13.50 5.36 3.54
C HIS A 103 14.22 4.86 4.81
N SER A 104 15.32 4.11 4.62
CA SER A 104 16.19 3.63 5.69
C SER A 104 17.41 4.54 5.93
N GLY A 105 17.63 5.55 5.07
CA GLY A 105 18.83 6.37 5.06
C GLY A 105 20.10 5.64 4.62
N ARG A 106 19.99 4.40 4.14
CA ARG A 106 21.14 3.55 3.77
C ARG A 106 20.87 2.76 2.51
N THR A 107 21.89 2.64 1.68
CA THR A 107 21.88 1.78 0.49
C THR A 107 21.74 0.30 0.87
N ASP A 108 21.13 -0.50 -0.01
CA ASP A 108 21.14 -1.96 0.10
C ASP A 108 21.46 -2.62 -1.26
N HIS A 109 21.61 -3.94 -1.25
CA HIS A 109 21.99 -4.70 -2.44
C HIS A 109 20.91 -4.73 -3.54
N LEU A 110 19.64 -4.40 -3.25
CA LEU A 110 18.60 -4.37 -4.29
C LEU A 110 18.76 -3.19 -5.23
N MET A 111 19.62 -2.22 -4.92
CA MET A 111 20.01 -1.16 -5.85
C MET A 111 20.72 -1.71 -7.11
N GLU A 112 21.27 -2.93 -7.05
CA GLU A 112 21.81 -3.64 -8.21
C GLU A 112 20.71 -4.21 -9.12
N GLU A 113 19.49 -4.40 -8.61
CA GLU A 113 18.37 -5.02 -9.33
C GLU A 113 17.31 -4.02 -9.80
N MET A 114 17.02 -2.98 -8.99
CA MET A 114 15.95 -2.02 -9.25
C MET A 114 16.39 -0.60 -8.91
N HIS A 115 15.98 0.35 -9.74
CA HIS A 115 16.25 1.76 -9.48
C HIS A 115 15.68 2.15 -8.12
N THR A 116 16.56 2.69 -7.27
CA THR A 116 16.28 3.00 -5.88
C THR A 116 16.74 4.41 -5.58
N PHE A 117 15.86 5.20 -4.97
CA PHE A 117 16.18 6.51 -4.43
C PHE A 117 16.24 6.41 -2.91
N VAL A 118 17.42 6.62 -2.32
CA VAL A 118 17.61 6.53 -0.87
C VAL A 118 17.26 7.88 -0.25
N VAL A 119 16.41 7.84 0.78
CA VAL A 119 15.99 9.02 1.54
C VAL A 119 16.17 8.76 3.03
N ASP A 120 16.31 9.82 3.80
CA ASP A 120 16.46 9.71 5.24
C ASP A 120 15.13 9.33 5.90
N PRO A 121 15.14 8.49 6.95
CA PRO A 121 13.97 8.32 7.79
C PRO A 121 13.61 9.63 8.49
N LEU A 122 12.43 9.68 9.10
CA LEU A 122 12.09 10.74 10.03
C LEU A 122 13.10 10.78 11.18
N PRO A 123 13.47 11.99 11.65
CA PRO A 123 14.27 12.15 12.85
C PRO A 123 13.75 11.33 14.03
N ASP A 124 14.69 10.78 14.81
CA ASP A 124 14.42 9.90 15.95
C ASP A 124 13.33 10.49 16.87
N GLY A 125 12.29 9.69 17.12
CA GLY A 125 11.20 10.02 18.04
C GLY A 125 10.01 10.74 17.41
N LEU A 126 10.13 11.31 16.21
CA LEU A 126 8.99 11.95 15.53
C LEU A 126 7.95 10.94 15.05
N ASP A 127 8.38 9.75 14.65
CA ASP A 127 7.48 8.68 14.24
C ASP A 127 6.73 8.05 15.44
N ARG A 128 7.22 8.27 16.67
CA ARG A 128 6.71 7.68 17.92
C ARG A 128 6.52 6.16 17.81
N GLY A 129 7.42 5.48 17.09
CA GLY A 129 7.38 4.04 16.83
C GLY A 129 6.37 3.60 15.76
N TYR A 130 5.72 4.54 15.07
CA TYR A 130 4.84 4.27 13.94
C TYR A 130 5.57 4.50 12.61
N ILE A 131 6.23 3.44 12.14
CA ILE A 131 7.16 3.50 10.99
C ILE A 131 6.52 4.03 9.72
N VAL A 132 5.19 3.89 9.58
CA VAL A 132 4.43 4.28 8.39
C VAL A 132 4.53 5.80 8.14
N LEU A 133 4.82 6.62 9.16
CA LEU A 133 5.07 8.06 8.98
C LEU A 133 6.32 8.38 8.15
N ASN A 134 7.24 7.43 7.98
CA ASN A 134 8.36 7.61 7.07
C ASN A 134 7.90 7.69 5.60
N ARG A 135 6.72 7.18 5.26
CA ARG A 135 6.19 7.17 3.90
C ARG A 135 5.93 8.58 3.34
N PRO A 136 5.11 9.44 3.96
CA PRO A 136 4.94 10.80 3.47
C PRO A 136 6.27 11.57 3.42
N TRP A 137 7.15 11.36 4.40
CA TRP A 137 8.47 12.00 4.42
C TRP A 137 9.37 11.52 3.27
N ALA A 138 9.29 10.25 2.91
CA ALA A 138 10.00 9.69 1.77
C ALA A 138 9.54 10.30 0.45
N PHE A 139 8.23 10.51 0.28
CA PHE A 139 7.69 11.19 -0.89
C PHE A 139 8.12 12.64 -0.98
N VAL A 140 8.13 13.40 0.13
CA VAL A 140 8.63 14.78 0.15
C VAL A 140 10.07 14.84 -0.39
N GLN A 141 10.98 14.07 0.21
CA GLN A 141 12.40 14.07 -0.21
C GLN A 141 12.58 13.60 -1.66
N TRP A 142 11.85 12.56 -2.07
CA TRP A 142 11.94 12.02 -3.43
C TRP A 142 11.45 13.03 -4.47
N LEU A 143 10.30 13.66 -4.26
CA LEU A 143 9.72 14.63 -5.19
C LEU A 143 10.57 15.91 -5.30
N GLU A 144 11.22 16.33 -4.22
CA GLU A 144 12.09 17.51 -4.22
C GLU A 144 13.37 17.32 -5.04
N SER A 145 13.86 16.09 -5.18
CA SER A 145 15.22 15.82 -5.66
C SER A 145 15.32 14.88 -6.86
N ALA A 146 14.34 14.00 -7.08
CA ALA A 146 14.39 13.03 -8.16
C ALA A 146 13.97 13.63 -9.50
N THR A 147 14.59 13.16 -10.57
CA THR A 147 14.13 13.44 -11.93
C THR A 147 13.08 12.39 -12.31
N ILE A 148 11.83 12.83 -12.45
CA ILE A 148 10.69 11.98 -12.82
C ILE A 148 10.17 12.44 -14.19
N GLU A 149 10.36 11.59 -15.20
CA GLU A 149 9.99 11.87 -16.60
C GLU A 149 8.48 11.86 -16.81
N GLU A 150 7.77 10.95 -16.14
CA GLU A 150 6.34 10.79 -16.28
C GLU A 150 5.55 11.92 -15.59
N GLU A 151 4.44 12.33 -16.20
CA GLU A 151 3.54 13.35 -15.65
C GLU A 151 2.70 12.83 -14.47
N TYR A 152 2.47 11.51 -14.40
CA TYR A 152 1.69 10.85 -13.37
C TYR A 152 2.56 9.93 -12.54
N ILE A 153 2.13 9.65 -11.31
CA ILE A 153 2.78 8.73 -10.38
C ILE A 153 1.72 7.78 -9.83
N LEU A 154 1.99 6.48 -9.94
CA LEU A 154 1.34 5.45 -9.14
C LEU A 154 2.09 5.34 -7.81
N MET A 155 1.44 5.73 -6.73
CA MET A 155 1.88 5.37 -5.38
C MET A 155 1.43 3.93 -5.09
N ALA A 156 2.40 3.03 -4.87
CA ALA A 156 2.16 1.60 -4.66
C ALA A 156 2.88 1.09 -3.40
N GLU A 157 2.50 -0.12 -2.94
CA GLU A 157 3.11 -0.81 -1.80
C GLU A 157 3.90 -2.06 -2.22
N PRO A 158 4.91 -2.48 -1.43
CA PRO A 158 5.69 -3.69 -1.72
C PRO A 158 4.84 -4.96 -1.88
N ASP A 159 3.68 -5.05 -1.23
CA ASP A 159 2.75 -6.17 -1.31
C ASP A 159 1.68 -6.04 -2.40
N HIS A 160 1.97 -5.25 -3.43
CA HIS A 160 1.20 -5.24 -4.67
C HIS A 160 1.80 -6.21 -5.70
N ILE A 161 0.95 -6.98 -6.36
CA ILE A 161 1.29 -7.75 -7.55
C ILE A 161 0.43 -7.25 -8.71
N PHE A 162 1.07 -6.83 -9.80
CA PHE A 162 0.36 -6.40 -11.02
C PHE A 162 -0.10 -7.62 -11.82
N VAL A 163 -1.41 -7.76 -12.05
CA VAL A 163 -2.02 -8.98 -12.62
C VAL A 163 -2.52 -8.84 -14.05
N SER A 164 -2.68 -7.61 -14.54
CA SER A 164 -3.20 -7.30 -15.87
C SER A 164 -2.57 -6.01 -16.42
N PRO A 165 -2.61 -5.76 -17.76
CA PRO A 165 -2.17 -4.50 -18.33
C PRO A 165 -2.85 -3.33 -17.63
N PHE A 166 -2.05 -2.36 -17.19
CA PHE A 166 -2.52 -1.36 -16.23
C PHE A 166 -2.49 0.05 -16.85
N PRO A 167 -3.63 0.53 -17.40
CA PRO A 167 -3.72 1.86 -17.99
C PRO A 167 -3.73 2.95 -16.92
N ASN A 168 -3.45 4.19 -17.32
CA ASN A 168 -3.58 5.34 -16.45
C ASN A 168 -5.07 5.57 -16.12
N LEU A 169 -5.44 5.36 -14.86
CA LEU A 169 -6.82 5.49 -14.41
C LEU A 169 -7.22 6.94 -14.06
N ALA A 170 -6.24 7.84 -13.91
CA ALA A 170 -6.47 9.24 -13.61
C ALA A 170 -6.95 10.02 -14.85
N LYS A 171 -7.62 11.16 -14.64
CA LYS A 171 -8.10 12.03 -15.73
C LYS A 171 -7.78 13.49 -15.45
N GLY A 172 -6.78 14.03 -16.15
CA GLY A 172 -6.30 15.38 -15.88
C GLY A 172 -5.92 15.53 -14.41
N SER A 173 -6.46 16.55 -13.76
CA SER A 173 -6.24 16.86 -12.34
C SER A 173 -7.05 16.00 -11.35
N HIS A 174 -7.75 14.96 -11.82
CA HIS A 174 -8.50 14.04 -10.98
C HIS A 174 -7.73 12.73 -10.82
N PRO A 175 -7.05 12.50 -9.69
CA PRO A 175 -6.36 11.25 -9.42
C PRO A 175 -7.33 10.08 -9.36
N ALA A 176 -6.86 8.86 -9.58
CA ALA A 176 -7.66 7.65 -9.35
C ALA A 176 -7.15 6.91 -8.12
N GLY A 177 -8.05 6.41 -7.28
CA GLY A 177 -7.68 5.70 -6.06
C GLY A 177 -8.70 4.64 -5.64
N TYR A 178 -8.24 3.70 -4.81
CA TYR A 178 -9.11 2.67 -4.27
C TYR A 178 -9.93 3.17 -3.06
N PRO A 179 -11.26 2.99 -3.03
CA PRO A 179 -12.08 3.37 -1.89
C PRO A 179 -11.97 2.35 -0.75
N PHE A 180 -11.38 2.75 0.36
CA PHE A 180 -11.23 1.93 1.55
C PHE A 180 -12.46 2.03 2.45
N PHE A 181 -13.19 0.92 2.62
CA PHE A 181 -14.43 0.88 3.39
C PHE A 181 -14.28 1.30 4.87
N TYR A 182 -13.05 1.24 5.41
CA TYR A 182 -12.73 1.63 6.79
C TYR A 182 -12.27 3.09 6.93
N ILE A 183 -12.07 3.81 5.83
CA ILE A 183 -11.82 5.26 5.86
C ILE A 183 -13.16 5.97 5.76
N LYS A 184 -13.63 6.51 6.89
CA LYS A 184 -14.98 7.06 7.04
C LYS A 184 -14.94 8.43 7.72
N PRO A 185 -14.54 9.50 7.02
CA PRO A 185 -14.35 10.83 7.61
C PRO A 185 -15.61 11.37 8.28
N ALA A 186 -16.79 11.16 7.69
CA ALA A 186 -18.07 11.60 8.25
C ALA A 186 -18.42 10.93 9.59
N GLU A 187 -18.16 9.62 9.75
CA GLU A 187 -18.38 8.89 11.01
C GLU A 187 -17.38 9.32 12.11
N LYS A 188 -16.27 9.96 11.72
CA LYS A 188 -15.21 10.45 12.62
C LYS A 188 -15.17 11.98 12.72
N ALA A 189 -16.31 12.64 12.48
CA ALA A 189 -16.42 14.09 12.33
C ALA A 189 -15.69 14.90 13.40
N LYS A 190 -15.90 14.60 14.69
CA LYS A 190 -15.28 15.34 15.81
C LYS A 190 -13.74 15.34 15.72
N ILE A 191 -13.16 14.19 15.38
CA ILE A 191 -11.71 14.03 15.27
C ILE A 191 -11.20 14.71 14.00
N ILE A 192 -11.85 14.45 12.86
CA ILE A 192 -11.45 15.01 11.56
C ILE A 192 -11.48 16.54 11.56
N ARG A 193 -12.45 17.17 12.24
CA ARG A 193 -12.54 18.64 12.31
C ARG A 193 -11.35 19.33 12.97
N LYS A 194 -10.49 18.62 13.72
CA LYS A 194 -9.21 19.15 14.21
C LYS A 194 -8.20 19.42 13.08
N PHE A 195 -8.34 18.70 11.96
CA PHE A 195 -7.40 18.72 10.82
C PHE A 195 -8.04 19.25 9.53
N TYR A 196 -9.38 19.18 9.41
CA TYR A 196 -10.17 19.78 8.33
C TYR A 196 -11.28 20.68 8.92
N PRO A 197 -10.94 21.93 9.32
CA PRO A 197 -11.88 22.87 9.94
C PRO A 197 -13.12 23.13 9.07
N LYS A 198 -14.22 23.62 9.68
CA LYS A 198 -15.49 23.82 8.97
C LYS A 198 -15.37 24.79 7.80
N GLU A 199 -14.47 25.75 7.93
CA GLU A 199 -14.18 26.81 6.96
C GLU A 199 -13.50 26.25 5.70
N LYS A 200 -12.93 25.04 5.76
CA LYS A 200 -12.33 24.37 4.61
C LYS A 200 -13.35 23.64 3.73
N GLY A 201 -14.49 23.22 4.29
CA GLY A 201 -15.57 22.58 3.53
C GLY A 201 -16.33 21.50 4.30
N PRO A 202 -17.35 20.88 3.68
CA PRO A 202 -18.03 19.71 4.23
C PRO A 202 -17.13 18.47 4.32
N LEU A 203 -17.42 17.55 5.25
CA LEU A 203 -16.62 16.31 5.41
C LEU A 203 -16.71 15.37 4.20
N THR A 204 -17.72 15.54 3.34
CA THR A 204 -17.86 14.84 2.06
C THR A 204 -16.78 15.24 1.05
N ASP A 205 -16.02 16.30 1.32
CA ASP A 205 -14.85 16.65 0.52
C ASP A 205 -13.67 15.70 0.74
N ILE A 206 -13.65 14.98 1.85
CA ILE A 206 -12.62 13.99 2.16
C ILE A 206 -13.04 12.65 1.59
N ASP A 207 -12.38 12.23 0.51
CA ASP A 207 -12.65 10.95 -0.14
C ASP A 207 -12.25 9.78 0.80
N PRO A 208 -12.95 8.63 0.75
CA PRO A 208 -12.67 7.46 1.59
C PRO A 208 -11.45 6.67 1.05
N ILE A 209 -10.30 7.32 0.95
CA ILE A 209 -9.09 6.80 0.30
C ILE A 209 -7.89 6.81 1.26
N GLY A 210 -6.80 6.16 0.85
CA GLY A 210 -5.47 6.36 1.40
C GLY A 210 -4.50 6.72 0.26
N ASN A 211 -3.20 6.80 0.56
CA ASN A 211 -2.20 7.15 -0.45
C ASN A 211 -1.98 6.05 -1.50
N SER A 212 -2.28 4.79 -1.19
CA SER A 212 -1.94 3.65 -2.05
C SER A 212 -3.06 2.60 -2.11
N PRO A 213 -3.42 2.09 -3.31
CA PRO A 213 -2.91 2.56 -4.59
C PRO A 213 -3.62 3.84 -5.05
N VAL A 214 -2.85 4.80 -5.56
CA VAL A 214 -3.35 6.03 -6.21
C VAL A 214 -2.50 6.37 -7.42
N ILE A 215 -3.13 6.68 -8.55
CA ILE A 215 -2.47 7.36 -9.69
C ILE A 215 -2.82 8.83 -9.64
N ILE A 216 -1.81 9.70 -9.55
CA ILE A 216 -1.95 11.15 -9.35
C ILE A 216 -0.97 11.90 -10.25
N GLN A 217 -1.33 13.10 -10.72
CA GLN A 217 -0.38 13.97 -11.41
C GLN A 217 0.77 14.34 -10.45
N LYS A 218 2.00 14.32 -10.96
CA LYS A 218 3.20 14.65 -10.20
C LYS A 218 3.11 16.01 -9.51
N SER A 219 2.67 17.05 -10.23
CA SER A 219 2.52 18.41 -9.70
C SER A 219 1.54 18.49 -8.53
N ILE A 220 0.43 17.75 -8.61
CA ILE A 220 -0.53 17.67 -7.50
C ILE A 220 0.10 16.93 -6.33
N LEU A 221 0.84 15.84 -6.58
CA LEU A 221 1.52 15.10 -5.52
C LEU A 221 2.58 15.96 -4.80
N GLU A 222 3.34 16.76 -5.55
CA GLU A 222 4.30 17.76 -5.02
C GLU A 222 3.63 18.76 -4.06
N GLU A 223 2.42 19.24 -4.39
CA GLU A 223 1.66 20.16 -3.53
C GLU A 223 1.12 19.47 -2.26
N ILE A 224 0.58 18.25 -2.38
CA ILE A 224 -0.06 17.58 -1.25
C ILE A 224 0.94 16.92 -0.30
N ALA A 225 2.10 16.44 -0.78
CA ALA A 225 3.01 15.61 0.01
C ALA A 225 3.51 16.29 1.32
N PRO A 226 3.93 17.57 1.32
CA PRO A 226 4.29 18.26 2.56
C PRO A 226 3.10 18.43 3.52
N THR A 227 1.89 18.62 2.99
CA THR A 227 0.68 18.74 3.80
C THR A 227 0.27 17.40 4.40
N TRP A 228 0.37 16.32 3.62
CA TRP A 228 0.15 14.95 4.05
C TRP A 228 1.09 14.60 5.21
N MET A 229 2.40 14.83 5.07
CA MET A 229 3.37 14.67 6.15
C MET A 229 2.95 15.42 7.42
N ASN A 230 2.68 16.71 7.31
CA ASN A 230 2.36 17.56 8.45
C ASN A 230 1.05 17.16 9.14
N VAL A 231 0.02 16.82 8.37
CA VAL A 231 -1.25 16.34 8.93
C VAL A 231 -1.06 15.02 9.64
N SER A 232 -0.33 14.06 9.04
CA SER A 232 -0.08 12.76 9.66
C SER A 232 0.73 12.89 10.96
N LEU A 233 1.74 13.77 11.02
CA LEU A 233 2.48 14.07 12.25
C LEU A 233 1.56 14.65 13.34
N ARG A 234 0.75 15.67 13.01
CA ARG A 234 -0.20 16.26 13.97
C ARG A 234 -1.25 15.27 14.46
N MET A 235 -1.72 14.37 13.58
CA MET A 235 -2.63 13.30 13.96
C MET A 235 -1.95 12.32 14.93
N LYS A 236 -0.66 12.02 14.73
CA LYS A 236 0.11 11.15 15.60
C LYS A 236 0.42 11.79 16.96
N GLU A 237 0.54 13.12 17.01
CA GLU A 237 0.73 13.87 18.25
C GLU A 237 -0.55 13.94 19.10
N ASP A 238 -1.74 14.04 18.48
CA ASP A 238 -3.02 14.09 19.18
C ASP A 238 -3.45 12.70 19.71
N PRO A 239 -3.48 12.48 21.04
CA PRO A 239 -3.72 11.13 21.60
C PRO A 239 -5.11 10.56 21.30
N GLU A 240 -6.14 11.41 21.16
CA GLU A 240 -7.50 10.97 20.78
C GLU A 240 -7.51 10.45 19.34
N THR A 241 -6.80 11.14 18.44
CA THR A 241 -6.69 10.80 17.02
C THR A 241 -5.82 9.56 16.81
N ASP A 242 -4.63 9.50 17.43
CA ASP A 242 -3.74 8.35 17.35
C ASP A 242 -4.45 7.06 17.81
N LYS A 243 -5.15 7.14 18.94
CA LYS A 243 -5.94 6.01 19.45
C LYS A 243 -7.10 5.63 18.50
N ALA A 244 -7.75 6.60 17.87
CA ALA A 244 -8.92 6.35 17.05
C ALA A 244 -8.62 5.81 15.65
N PHE A 245 -7.51 6.25 15.04
CA PHE A 245 -7.13 5.84 13.68
C PHE A 245 -6.07 4.74 13.68
N GLY A 246 -5.20 4.69 14.68
CA GLY A 246 -4.18 3.65 14.83
C GLY A 246 -3.36 3.46 13.55
N TRP A 247 -3.36 2.22 13.04
CA TRP A 247 -2.52 1.85 11.90
C TRP A 247 -2.88 2.54 10.58
N VAL A 248 -4.11 3.05 10.42
CA VAL A 248 -4.57 3.72 9.19
C VAL A 248 -4.53 5.24 9.30
N LEU A 249 -3.88 5.77 10.34
CA LEU A 249 -3.75 7.20 10.60
C LEU A 249 -3.10 7.95 9.43
N GLU A 250 -2.04 7.38 8.87
CA GLU A 250 -1.35 7.98 7.72
C GLU A 250 -2.31 8.14 6.53
N MET A 251 -3.14 7.12 6.24
CA MET A 251 -4.13 7.16 5.16
C MET A 251 -5.17 8.27 5.36
N TYR A 252 -5.65 8.48 6.60
CA TYR A 252 -6.49 9.64 6.93
C TYR A 252 -5.77 10.96 6.72
N GLY A 253 -4.46 11.01 7.00
CA GLY A 253 -3.62 12.16 6.71
C GLY A 253 -3.56 12.49 5.22
N TYR A 254 -3.38 11.48 4.36
CA TYR A 254 -3.41 11.66 2.90
C TYR A 254 -4.78 12.15 2.41
N ALA A 255 -5.86 11.54 2.89
CA ALA A 255 -7.22 11.92 2.52
C ALA A 255 -7.55 13.37 2.92
N VAL A 256 -7.18 13.77 4.14
CA VAL A 256 -7.37 15.15 4.63
C VAL A 256 -6.48 16.13 3.87
N ALA A 257 -5.22 15.81 3.59
CA ALA A 257 -4.33 16.65 2.82
C ALA A 257 -4.87 16.89 1.40
N SER A 258 -5.35 15.83 0.75
CA SER A 258 -6.00 15.94 -0.57
C SER A 258 -7.19 16.90 -0.54
N ALA A 259 -8.06 16.78 0.47
CA ALA A 259 -9.21 17.67 0.61
C ALA A 259 -8.82 19.12 0.91
N LEU A 260 -7.77 19.35 1.72
CA LEU A 260 -7.24 20.70 2.01
C LEU A 260 -6.76 21.41 0.74
N HIS A 261 -6.28 20.63 -0.24
CA HIS A 261 -5.86 21.10 -1.57
C HIS A 261 -6.96 20.96 -2.64
N LYS A 262 -8.21 20.66 -2.24
CA LYS A 262 -9.37 20.53 -3.14
C LYS A 262 -9.21 19.45 -4.22
N VAL A 263 -8.39 18.43 -3.94
CA VAL A 263 -8.17 17.31 -4.85
C VAL A 263 -9.26 16.26 -4.65
N LYS A 264 -9.94 15.89 -5.74
CA LYS A 264 -11.00 14.88 -5.76
C LYS A 264 -10.61 13.66 -6.58
N HIS A 265 -10.80 12.47 -6.01
CA HIS A 265 -10.40 11.20 -6.60
C HIS A 265 -11.54 10.54 -7.38
N ILE A 266 -11.19 9.94 -8.50
CA ILE A 266 -11.99 8.93 -9.20
C ILE A 266 -11.87 7.63 -8.40
N LEU A 267 -12.93 7.27 -7.68
CA LEU A 267 -12.96 6.06 -6.85
C LEU A 267 -13.15 4.81 -7.72
N ARG A 268 -12.18 3.89 -7.67
CA ARG A 268 -12.15 2.67 -8.51
C ARG A 268 -12.08 1.43 -7.62
N LYS A 269 -13.17 0.66 -7.56
CA LYS A 269 -13.20 -0.62 -6.83
C LYS A 269 -12.44 -1.72 -7.54
N ASP A 270 -12.31 -1.62 -8.86
CA ASP A 270 -11.52 -2.49 -9.73
C ASP A 270 -10.02 -2.15 -9.72
N PHE A 271 -9.57 -1.16 -8.94
CA PHE A 271 -8.16 -0.79 -8.87
C PHE A 271 -7.31 -1.96 -8.33
N MET A 272 -7.76 -2.55 -7.23
CA MET A 272 -7.10 -3.69 -6.59
C MET A 272 -8.10 -4.64 -5.96
N LEU A 273 -7.66 -5.86 -5.69
CA LEU A 273 -8.37 -6.86 -4.92
C LEU A 273 -7.54 -7.31 -3.71
N GLN A 274 -8.20 -7.83 -2.69
CA GLN A 274 -7.64 -8.16 -1.38
C GLN A 274 -8.02 -9.60 -0.98
N PRO A 275 -7.30 -10.62 -1.46
CA PRO A 275 -7.49 -11.99 -1.01
C PRO A 275 -7.25 -12.10 0.50
N PRO A 276 -8.00 -12.96 1.23
CA PRO A 276 -8.98 -13.92 0.72
C PRO A 276 -10.40 -13.36 0.53
N TRP A 277 -10.62 -12.05 0.68
CA TRP A 277 -11.97 -11.46 0.74
C TRP A 277 -12.59 -11.23 -0.63
N ASP A 278 -11.79 -10.76 -1.59
CA ASP A 278 -12.22 -10.68 -2.98
C ASP A 278 -11.96 -12.04 -3.64
N LEU A 279 -13.02 -12.72 -4.09
CA LEU A 279 -12.96 -14.14 -4.46
C LEU A 279 -12.41 -14.38 -5.87
N GLU A 280 -12.66 -13.44 -6.79
CA GLU A 280 -12.34 -13.51 -8.21
C GLU A 280 -11.31 -12.44 -8.57
N VAL A 281 -10.47 -12.70 -9.56
CA VAL A 281 -9.50 -11.71 -10.05
C VAL A 281 -10.21 -10.63 -10.90
N GLY A 282 -11.11 -11.08 -11.78
CA GLY A 282 -11.94 -10.20 -12.60
C GLY A 282 -11.13 -9.22 -13.46
N LYS A 283 -11.54 -7.94 -13.45
CA LYS A 283 -10.90 -6.85 -14.19
C LYS A 283 -9.87 -6.07 -13.34
N SER A 284 -9.46 -6.62 -12.21
CA SER A 284 -8.59 -5.92 -11.27
C SER A 284 -7.17 -5.79 -11.81
N PHE A 285 -6.45 -4.73 -11.40
CA PHE A 285 -5.07 -4.49 -11.84
C PHE A 285 -4.02 -4.97 -10.84
N ILE A 286 -4.36 -4.95 -9.55
CA ILE A 286 -3.45 -5.28 -8.45
C ILE A 286 -4.07 -6.36 -7.55
N ILE A 287 -3.27 -7.37 -7.19
CA ILE A 287 -3.49 -8.14 -5.96
C ILE A 287 -2.73 -7.46 -4.83
N HIS A 288 -3.44 -7.04 -3.79
CA HIS A 288 -2.86 -6.55 -2.54
C HIS A 288 -2.96 -7.63 -1.47
N TYR A 289 -1.88 -8.36 -1.24
CA TYR A 289 -1.86 -9.55 -0.36
C TYR A 289 -1.62 -9.20 1.12
N THR A 290 -2.46 -8.30 1.64
CA THR A 290 -2.32 -7.79 3.00
C THR A 290 -2.80 -8.77 4.07
N TYR A 291 -3.79 -9.62 3.76
CA TYR A 291 -4.40 -10.56 4.71
C TYR A 291 -3.77 -11.95 4.63
N GLY A 292 -3.73 -12.65 5.77
CA GLY A 292 -3.41 -14.07 5.81
C GLY A 292 -4.52 -14.89 5.14
N CYS A 293 -4.12 -15.84 4.30
CA CYS A 293 -4.99 -16.79 3.64
C CYS A 293 -4.85 -18.13 4.36
N ASP A 294 -5.74 -18.41 5.31
CA ASP A 294 -5.73 -19.62 6.13
C ASP A 294 -6.93 -20.50 5.80
N TYR A 295 -6.69 -21.74 5.39
CA TYR A 295 -7.73 -22.66 4.93
C TYR A 295 -7.58 -24.07 5.50
N SER A 296 -8.71 -24.77 5.69
CA SER A 296 -8.71 -26.22 5.86
C SER A 296 -8.36 -26.92 4.54
N MET A 297 -7.98 -28.20 4.59
CA MET A 297 -7.73 -29.00 3.38
C MET A 297 -8.99 -29.23 2.53
N LYS A 298 -10.18 -28.86 3.03
CA LYS A 298 -11.44 -28.85 2.29
C LYS A 298 -11.75 -27.52 1.58
N GLY A 299 -10.85 -26.53 1.69
CA GLY A 299 -11.03 -25.21 1.07
C GLY A 299 -11.85 -24.23 1.89
N GLU A 300 -12.07 -24.49 3.18
CA GLU A 300 -12.85 -23.60 4.07
C GLU A 300 -11.93 -22.61 4.78
N LEU A 301 -12.26 -21.31 4.74
CA LEU A 301 -11.47 -20.26 5.39
C LEU A 301 -11.49 -20.43 6.92
N THR A 302 -10.32 -20.50 7.56
CA THR A 302 -10.18 -20.69 9.02
C THR A 302 -9.96 -19.36 9.73
N TYR A 303 -11.05 -18.67 10.06
CA TYR A 303 -10.98 -17.34 10.66
C TYR A 303 -10.23 -17.31 12.01
N GLY A 304 -9.26 -16.41 12.14
CA GLY A 304 -8.53 -16.18 13.38
C GLY A 304 -7.66 -17.35 13.85
N LYS A 305 -7.41 -18.35 13.00
CA LYS A 305 -6.60 -19.54 13.29
C LYS A 305 -5.66 -19.83 12.13
N ILE A 306 -4.51 -20.40 12.46
CA ILE A 306 -3.59 -20.94 11.45
C ILE A 306 -4.29 -22.11 10.77
N GLY A 307 -4.47 -22.00 9.45
CA GLY A 307 -5.08 -23.03 8.62
C GLY A 307 -4.16 -24.23 8.39
N GLU A 308 -4.73 -25.33 7.93
CA GLU A 308 -3.95 -26.51 7.49
C GLU A 308 -3.13 -26.17 6.24
N TRP A 309 -3.71 -25.38 5.33
CA TRP A 309 -3.00 -24.67 4.29
C TRP A 309 -2.97 -23.18 4.61
N ARG A 310 -1.81 -22.53 4.39
CA ARG A 310 -1.62 -21.12 4.70
C ARG A 310 -0.70 -20.41 3.71
N PHE A 311 -1.11 -19.21 3.31
CA PHE A 311 -0.21 -18.17 2.83
C PHE A 311 -0.42 -16.89 3.63
N ASP A 312 0.57 -16.48 4.43
CA ASP A 312 0.61 -15.16 5.06
C ASP A 312 2.03 -14.62 4.99
N LYS A 313 2.18 -13.44 4.40
CA LYS A 313 3.47 -12.76 4.30
C LYS A 313 4.15 -12.55 5.66
N ARG A 314 3.38 -12.45 6.76
CA ARG A 314 3.88 -12.31 8.13
C ARG A 314 4.54 -13.58 8.67
N SER A 315 4.40 -14.71 7.98
CA SER A 315 5.22 -15.91 8.26
C SER A 315 6.66 -15.77 7.75
N TYR A 316 6.96 -14.71 6.99
CA TYR A 316 8.25 -14.49 6.30
C TYR A 316 8.85 -13.12 6.66
N LEU A 317 8.93 -12.80 7.95
CA LEU A 317 9.48 -11.52 8.43
C LEU A 317 11.02 -11.46 8.31
N SER A 318 11.68 -12.60 8.51
CA SER A 318 13.14 -12.70 8.60
C SER A 318 13.81 -13.05 7.27
N GLY A 319 13.04 -13.17 6.19
CA GLY A 319 13.54 -13.63 4.90
C GLY A 319 12.38 -13.94 3.94
N PRO A 320 12.70 -14.27 2.68
CA PRO A 320 11.69 -14.60 1.67
C PRO A 320 10.93 -15.89 1.99
N PRO A 321 9.72 -16.08 1.44
CA PRO A 321 9.10 -17.40 1.37
C PRO A 321 9.95 -18.38 0.56
N PRO A 322 9.91 -19.69 0.85
CA PRO A 322 10.59 -20.68 0.03
C PRO A 322 9.97 -20.73 -1.37
N ARG A 323 10.76 -21.18 -2.35
CA ARG A 323 10.25 -21.52 -3.68
C ARG A 323 9.22 -22.64 -3.61
N ASN A 324 8.36 -22.69 -4.63
CA ASN A 324 7.41 -23.78 -4.83
C ASN A 324 6.46 -24.00 -3.63
N LEU A 325 5.82 -22.92 -3.19
CA LEU A 325 4.73 -22.98 -2.23
C LEU A 325 3.63 -23.91 -2.74
N SER A 326 3.04 -24.70 -1.84
CA SER A 326 1.91 -25.54 -2.19
C SER A 326 0.74 -24.67 -2.66
N LEU A 327 0.11 -25.07 -3.77
CA LEU A 327 -1.16 -24.46 -4.18
C LEU A 327 -2.24 -24.73 -3.11
N PRO A 328 -3.18 -23.80 -2.93
CA PRO A 328 -4.28 -24.02 -2.00
C PRO A 328 -5.16 -25.22 -2.41
N PRO A 329 -5.85 -25.86 -1.45
CA PRO A 329 -6.73 -26.99 -1.73
C PRO A 329 -7.90 -26.61 -2.64
N PRO A 330 -8.56 -27.60 -3.28
CA PRO A 330 -9.79 -27.35 -4.03
C PRO A 330 -10.85 -26.62 -3.17
N GLY A 331 -11.59 -25.69 -3.79
CA GLY A 331 -12.61 -24.89 -3.11
C GLY A 331 -12.11 -23.53 -2.60
N VAL A 332 -10.80 -23.30 -2.56
CA VAL A 332 -10.23 -21.98 -2.25
C VAL A 332 -10.48 -20.99 -3.40
N PRO A 333 -10.76 -19.69 -3.12
CA PRO A 333 -11.07 -18.72 -4.15
C PRO A 333 -9.98 -18.54 -5.22
N GLU A 334 -10.42 -18.18 -6.43
CA GLU A 334 -9.56 -17.94 -7.59
C GLU A 334 -8.45 -16.93 -7.27
N SER A 335 -8.79 -15.85 -6.58
CA SER A 335 -7.85 -14.79 -6.22
C SER A 335 -6.67 -15.27 -5.37
N VAL A 336 -6.91 -16.19 -4.43
CA VAL A 336 -5.88 -16.80 -3.58
C VAL A 336 -5.04 -17.78 -4.38
N VAL A 337 -5.66 -18.58 -5.24
CA VAL A 337 -4.96 -19.48 -6.17
C VAL A 337 -4.02 -18.66 -7.08
N GLN A 338 -4.52 -17.55 -7.64
CA GLN A 338 -3.75 -16.68 -8.53
C GLN A 338 -2.58 -16.04 -7.78
N LEU A 339 -2.80 -15.50 -6.58
CA LEU A 339 -1.75 -14.95 -5.73
C LEU A 339 -0.59 -15.95 -5.56
N VAL A 340 -0.89 -17.19 -5.16
CA VAL A 340 0.14 -18.21 -4.89
C VAL A 340 0.85 -18.62 -6.18
N LYS A 341 0.13 -18.77 -7.31
CA LYS A 341 0.74 -19.02 -8.62
C LYS A 341 1.73 -17.92 -9.00
N MET A 342 1.35 -16.66 -8.80
CA MET A 342 2.18 -15.51 -9.16
C MET A 342 3.40 -15.35 -8.26
N VAL A 343 3.26 -15.65 -6.96
CA VAL A 343 4.39 -15.74 -6.02
C VAL A 343 5.33 -16.86 -6.45
N ASN A 344 4.81 -18.06 -6.75
CA ASN A 344 5.62 -19.19 -7.19
C ASN A 344 6.38 -18.89 -8.49
N GLU A 345 5.72 -18.25 -9.46
CA GLU A 345 6.38 -17.87 -10.71
C GLU A 345 7.49 -16.84 -10.48
N ALA A 346 7.23 -15.79 -9.69
CA ALA A 346 8.24 -14.79 -9.37
C ALA A 346 9.42 -15.41 -8.63
N THR A 347 9.16 -16.16 -7.55
CA THR A 347 10.22 -16.81 -6.77
C THR A 347 11.02 -17.81 -7.60
N ALA A 348 10.40 -18.53 -8.55
CA ALA A 348 11.08 -19.43 -9.47
C ALA A 348 12.08 -18.70 -10.39
N ASN A 349 11.76 -17.48 -10.82
CA ASN A 349 12.54 -16.77 -11.85
C ASN A 349 13.47 -15.67 -11.31
N ILE A 350 13.28 -15.23 -10.07
CA ILE A 350 14.16 -14.24 -9.43
C ILE A 350 15.49 -14.92 -9.03
N PRO A 351 16.66 -14.47 -9.51
CA PRO A 351 17.95 -15.04 -9.12
C PRO A 351 18.24 -14.76 -7.64
N LYS A 352 19.13 -15.52 -7.00
CA LYS A 352 19.56 -15.25 -5.60
C LYS A 352 18.37 -15.05 -4.63
N TRP A 353 17.28 -15.82 -4.81
CA TRP A 353 16.06 -15.64 -4.01
C TRP A 353 16.31 -15.93 -2.53
N GLU A 354 16.89 -17.09 -2.22
CA GLU A 354 17.11 -17.57 -0.84
C GLU A 354 18.20 -16.81 -0.06
N THR A 355 18.98 -15.96 -0.74
CA THR A 355 20.22 -15.37 -0.18
C THR A 355 20.05 -13.94 0.32
N LEU A 356 18.82 -13.43 0.45
CA LEU A 356 18.54 -12.07 0.95
C LEU A 356 19.21 -11.76 2.31
N ASN A 357 19.60 -12.78 3.07
CA ASN A 357 20.26 -12.64 4.38
C ASN A 357 21.79 -12.78 4.36
N ARG A 358 22.45 -12.79 3.19
CA ARG A 358 23.92 -12.92 3.08
C ARG A 358 24.51 -11.73 2.33
N SER A 359 24.59 -10.58 3.00
CA SER A 359 25.46 -9.46 2.63
C SER A 359 26.39 -9.17 3.80
#